data_AF-A0A0D3LBV6-F1
#
_entry.id   AF-A0A0D3LBV6-F1
#
_cell.length_a   1.000
_cell.length_b   1.000
_cell.length_c   1.000
_cell.angle_alpha   90.00
_cell.angle_beta   90.00
_cell.angle_gamma   90.00
#
_symmetry.space_group_name_H-M   'P 1'
#
loop_
_entity.id
_entity.type
_entity.pdbx_description
1 polymer ?
#
loop_
_entity_poly.entity_id
_entity_poly.type
_entity_poly.pdbx_seq_one_letter_code
_entity_poly.pdbx_strand_id
1 'polypeptide(L)'
;MDSNGLSYAFDKDKLPKGYFFPLKRSLLDNLILENGLKKIHVVYYWLSKLNYPDSPLLRADYTGESKKEMFAAGKSSITVYGIKATEKDDEIKLVAKEGMEAIIKWLTELEKAGNVIRAKDHSILLYWKNERLTVEKK
;
A
#
# COMPACT_ATOMS: atom_id res chain seq x y z
N MET A 1 -8.87 -5.47 20.40
CA MET A 1 -7.93 -4.38 20.72
C MET A 1 -6.62 -4.76 20.07
N ASP A 2 -6.24 -4.08 19.00
CA ASP A 2 -5.01 -4.39 18.26
C ASP A 2 -3.84 -3.87 19.10
N SER A 3 -2.98 -4.78 19.55
CA SER A 3 -2.04 -4.62 20.68
C SER A 3 -0.86 -3.68 20.44
N ASN A 4 -0.78 -3.02 19.28
CA ASN A 4 0.40 -2.26 18.86
C ASN A 4 0.14 -0.75 18.66
N GLY A 5 -1.05 -0.24 19.01
CA GLY A 5 -1.37 1.20 18.89
C GLY A 5 -1.61 1.71 17.47
N LEU A 6 -1.53 0.85 16.46
CA LEU A 6 -1.98 1.14 15.10
C LEU A 6 -3.51 1.03 15.02
N SER A 7 -4.15 2.05 14.45
CA SER A 7 -5.58 2.05 14.17
C SER A 7 -5.81 2.50 12.74
N TYR A 8 -6.26 1.57 11.90
CA TYR A 8 -6.72 1.82 10.54
C TYR A 8 -7.90 0.88 10.23
N ALA A 9 -8.77 1.27 9.31
CA ALA A 9 -9.79 0.38 8.78
C ALA A 9 -9.14 -0.73 7.93
N PHE A 10 -9.63 -1.95 8.04
CA PHE A 10 -9.05 -3.08 7.31
C PHE A 10 -10.12 -3.79 6.50
N ASP A 11 -9.84 -3.98 5.21
CA ASP A 11 -10.72 -4.69 4.29
C ASP A 11 -9.90 -5.70 3.47
N LYS A 12 -10.45 -6.90 3.26
CA LYS A 12 -9.72 -8.03 2.67
C LYS A 12 -10.64 -8.94 1.89
N ASP A 13 -10.28 -9.14 0.62
CA ASP A 13 -10.91 -10.12 -0.25
C ASP A 13 -10.59 -11.56 0.16
N LYS A 14 -11.54 -12.45 -0.10
CA LYS A 14 -11.31 -13.89 -0.06
C LYS A 14 -10.47 -14.32 -1.26
N LEU A 15 -9.34 -14.97 -0.99
CA LEU A 15 -8.48 -15.51 -2.04
C LEU A 15 -9.03 -16.83 -2.60
N PRO A 16 -9.09 -17.01 -3.92
CA PRO A 16 -9.32 -18.31 -4.53
C PRO A 16 -8.08 -19.21 -4.41
N LYS A 17 -8.27 -20.51 -4.67
CA LYS A 17 -7.18 -21.49 -4.62
C LYS A 17 -6.06 -21.10 -5.61
N GLY A 18 -4.82 -21.16 -5.15
CA GLY A 18 -3.64 -20.82 -5.95
C GLY A 18 -3.32 -19.33 -5.99
N TYR A 19 -3.93 -18.52 -5.11
CA TYR A 19 -3.58 -17.11 -4.92
C TYR A 19 -3.17 -16.83 -3.48
N PHE A 20 -2.33 -15.83 -3.29
CA PHE A 20 -1.87 -15.37 -1.99
C PHE A 20 -1.59 -13.87 -1.99
N PHE A 21 -1.53 -13.26 -0.81
CA PHE A 21 -1.09 -11.88 -0.67
C PHE A 21 0.43 -11.85 -0.44
N PRO A 22 1.20 -11.07 -1.22
CA PRO A 22 2.66 -11.05 -1.17
C PRO A 22 3.21 -10.46 0.13
N LEU A 23 2.39 -9.68 0.83
CA LEU A 23 2.71 -9.06 2.11
C LEU A 23 1.66 -9.49 3.14
N LYS A 24 2.10 -9.99 4.30
CA LYS A 24 1.22 -10.31 5.43
C LYS A 24 0.92 -9.06 6.25
N ARG A 25 -0.29 -8.98 6.82
CA ARG A 25 -0.71 -7.84 7.67
C ARG A 25 0.25 -7.58 8.83
N SER A 26 0.69 -8.63 9.52
CA SER A 26 1.64 -8.50 10.63
C SER A 26 2.99 -7.89 10.22
N LEU A 27 3.49 -8.23 9.03
CA LEU A 27 4.72 -7.64 8.51
C LEU A 27 4.52 -6.18 8.10
N LEU A 28 3.38 -5.87 7.46
CA LEU A 28 2.99 -4.50 7.15
C LEU A 28 2.88 -3.64 8.43
N ASP A 29 2.23 -4.13 9.48
CA ASP A 29 2.09 -3.42 10.75
C ASP A 29 3.45 -3.15 11.40
N ASN A 30 4.35 -4.14 11.42
CA ASN A 30 5.70 -3.97 11.94
C ASN A 30 6.46 -2.90 11.16
N LEU A 31 6.42 -2.93 9.82
CA LEU A 31 7.10 -1.94 8.98
C LEU A 31 6.55 -0.53 9.23
N ILE A 32 5.23 -0.38 9.39
CA ILE A 32 4.60 0.91 9.69
C ILE A 32 5.08 1.43 11.06
N LEU A 33 5.10 0.58 12.08
CA LEU A 33 5.54 0.92 13.43
C LEU A 33 7.02 1.31 13.47
N GLU A 34 7.89 0.50 12.88
CA GLU A 34 9.34 0.71 12.83
C GLU A 34 9.70 2.05 12.18
N ASN A 35 8.91 2.49 11.20
CA ASN A 35 9.13 3.75 10.49
C ASN A 35 8.32 4.93 11.03
N GLY A 36 7.50 4.72 12.07
CA GLY A 36 6.76 5.78 12.73
C GLY A 36 5.68 6.44 11.86
N LEU A 37 5.15 5.75 10.85
CA LEU A 37 4.07 6.25 10.01
C LEU A 37 2.74 6.22 10.80
N LYS A 38 2.10 7.37 10.98
CA LYS A 38 0.97 7.51 11.90
C LYS A 38 -0.39 7.58 11.22
N LYS A 39 -0.48 8.10 9.99
CA LYS A 39 -1.76 8.45 9.37
C LYS A 39 -2.16 7.52 8.23
N ILE A 40 -2.28 6.23 8.52
CA ILE A 40 -2.97 5.31 7.61
C ILE A 40 -4.44 5.25 7.99
N HIS A 41 -5.32 5.55 7.04
CA HIS A 41 -6.76 5.48 7.28
C HIS A 41 -7.31 4.08 7.03
N VAL A 42 -6.85 3.44 5.96
CA VAL A 42 -7.37 2.15 5.53
C VAL A 42 -6.31 1.32 4.82
N VAL A 43 -6.35 0.01 5.06
CA VAL A 43 -5.53 -0.98 4.37
C VAL A 43 -6.44 -1.98 3.68
N TYR A 44 -6.23 -2.16 2.39
CA TYR A 44 -6.97 -3.04 1.50
C TYR A 44 -6.12 -4.23 1.09
N TYR A 45 -6.70 -5.42 1.10
CA TYR A 45 -6.11 -6.64 0.57
C TYR A 45 -7.01 -7.15 -0.55
N TRP A 46 -6.74 -6.77 -1.80
CA TRP A 46 -7.67 -6.96 -2.91
C TRP A 46 -7.15 -7.88 -4.00
N LEU A 47 -8.06 -8.54 -4.72
CA LEU A 47 -7.77 -9.59 -5.72
C LEU A 47 -7.61 -9.05 -7.16
N SER A 48 -7.39 -7.74 -7.34
CA SER A 48 -7.46 -7.04 -8.64
C SER A 48 -6.65 -7.66 -9.80
N LYS A 49 -5.53 -8.36 -9.53
CA LYS A 49 -4.76 -9.04 -10.59
C LYS A 49 -5.59 -10.05 -11.41
N LEU A 50 -6.67 -10.61 -10.86
CA LEU A 50 -7.54 -11.51 -11.63
C LEU A 50 -8.24 -10.81 -12.81
N ASN A 51 -8.61 -9.54 -12.62
CA ASN A 51 -9.38 -8.79 -13.62
C ASN A 51 -8.48 -7.83 -14.42
N TYR A 52 -7.33 -7.44 -13.86
CA TYR A 52 -6.40 -6.50 -14.47
C TYR A 52 -4.96 -7.01 -14.33
N PRO A 53 -4.40 -7.68 -15.36
CA PRO A 53 -3.06 -8.28 -15.29
C PRO A 53 -1.96 -7.26 -15.03
N ASP A 54 -2.18 -5.99 -15.37
CA ASP A 54 -1.29 -4.87 -15.10
C ASP A 54 -1.50 -4.22 -13.73
N SER A 55 -2.23 -4.86 -12.80
CA SER A 55 -2.37 -4.35 -11.44
C SER A 55 -0.99 -4.28 -10.75
N PRO A 56 -0.71 -3.21 -10.01
CA PRO A 56 0.50 -3.15 -9.19
C PRO A 56 0.47 -4.25 -8.12
N LEU A 57 1.63 -4.58 -7.57
CA LEU A 57 1.78 -5.46 -6.41
C LEU A 57 1.32 -4.75 -5.13
N LEU A 58 1.74 -3.49 -4.99
CA LEU A 58 1.39 -2.60 -3.89
C LEU A 58 0.99 -1.23 -4.47
N ARG A 59 0.03 -0.60 -3.82
CA ARG A 59 -0.38 0.77 -4.12
C ARG A 59 -0.55 1.52 -2.82
N ALA A 60 -0.16 2.78 -2.78
CA ALA A 60 -0.63 3.69 -1.75
C ALA A 60 -1.19 4.94 -2.40
N ASP A 61 -2.26 5.46 -1.80
CA ASP A 61 -2.91 6.68 -2.23
C ASP A 61 -2.93 7.66 -1.07
N TYR A 62 -2.81 8.93 -1.38
CA TYR A 62 -3.05 10.04 -0.48
C TYR A 62 -4.14 10.92 -1.08
N THR A 63 -5.21 11.14 -0.34
CA THR A 63 -6.30 12.02 -0.78
C THR A 63 -5.98 13.46 -0.39
N GLY A 64 -6.01 14.36 -1.37
CA GLY A 64 -5.67 15.76 -1.15
C GLY A 64 -6.57 16.46 -0.14
N GLU A 65 -5.98 17.36 0.65
CA GLU A 65 -6.69 18.14 1.68
C GLU A 65 -7.67 19.16 1.10
N SER A 66 -7.58 19.50 -0.20
CA SER A 66 -8.51 20.44 -0.83
C SER A 66 -9.92 19.87 -1.00
N LYS A 67 -10.08 18.55 -0.89
CA LYS A 67 -11.35 17.84 -1.06
C LYS A 67 -12.16 17.82 0.24
N LYS A 68 -12.48 19.01 0.76
CA LYS A 68 -13.08 19.22 2.09
C LYS A 68 -14.36 18.41 2.37
N GLU A 69 -15.06 17.95 1.34
CA GLU A 69 -16.32 17.19 1.46
C GLU A 69 -16.11 15.67 1.50
N MET A 70 -14.90 15.17 1.26
CA MET A 70 -14.62 13.74 1.32
C MET A 70 -14.15 13.34 2.71
N PHE A 71 -14.76 12.31 3.29
CA PHE A 71 -14.33 11.70 4.57
C PHE A 71 -12.86 11.23 4.57
N ALA A 72 -12.23 11.14 3.39
CA ALA A 72 -10.85 10.74 3.20
C ALA A 72 -9.85 11.91 3.05
N ALA A 73 -10.26 13.19 3.10
CA ALA A 73 -9.34 14.31 2.89
C ALA A 73 -8.13 14.28 3.85
N GLY A 74 -6.92 14.40 3.29
CA GLY A 74 -5.66 14.33 4.05
C GLY A 74 -5.31 12.95 4.59
N LYS A 75 -5.99 11.89 4.12
CA LYS A 75 -5.80 10.51 4.57
C LYS A 75 -5.12 9.67 3.49
N SER A 76 -4.37 8.69 3.96
CA SER A 76 -3.73 7.69 3.11
C SER A 76 -4.35 6.31 3.20
N SER A 77 -4.32 5.59 2.09
CA SER A 77 -4.66 4.17 2.00
C SER A 77 -3.52 3.37 1.44
N ILE A 78 -3.43 2.09 1.81
CA ILE A 78 -2.50 1.13 1.23
C ILE A 78 -3.30 -0.04 0.69
N THR A 79 -2.98 -0.50 -0.51
CA THR A 79 -3.57 -1.68 -1.13
C THR A 79 -2.50 -2.71 -1.44
N VAL A 80 -2.69 -3.92 -0.93
CA VAL A 80 -1.88 -5.09 -1.22
C VAL A 80 -2.66 -5.97 -2.17
N TYR A 81 -2.13 -6.21 -3.37
CA TYR A 81 -2.82 -7.00 -4.37
C TYR A 81 -2.45 -8.48 -4.27
N GLY A 82 -3.46 -9.35 -4.32
CA GLY A 82 -3.29 -10.79 -4.39
C GLY A 82 -2.63 -11.21 -5.69
N ILE A 83 -1.76 -12.22 -5.62
CA ILE A 83 -0.98 -12.73 -6.75
C ILE A 83 -1.12 -14.25 -6.86
N LYS A 84 -0.74 -14.82 -8.01
CA LYS A 84 -0.84 -16.25 -8.27
C LYS A 84 0.38 -16.98 -7.68
N ALA A 85 0.16 -18.15 -7.08
CA ALA A 85 1.17 -19.00 -6.44
C ALA A 85 2.30 -19.49 -7.37
N THR A 86 2.11 -19.40 -8.69
CA THR A 86 3.14 -19.74 -9.68
C THR A 86 4.17 -18.63 -9.88
N GLU A 87 3.93 -17.43 -9.35
CA GLU A 87 4.90 -16.35 -9.37
C GLU A 87 5.95 -16.60 -8.26
N LYS A 88 7.23 -16.32 -8.55
CA LYS A 88 8.39 -16.64 -7.69
C LYS A 88 8.25 -16.06 -6.27
N ASP A 89 7.73 -16.88 -5.35
CA ASP A 89 7.20 -16.47 -4.04
C ASP A 89 8.20 -15.70 -3.16
N ASP A 90 9.46 -16.16 -3.10
CA ASP A 90 10.46 -15.54 -2.23
C ASP A 90 11.00 -14.22 -2.76
N GLU A 91 11.17 -14.09 -4.07
CA GLU A 91 11.53 -12.81 -4.71
C GLU A 91 10.42 -11.78 -4.45
N ILE A 92 9.17 -12.18 -4.60
CA ILE A 92 8.03 -11.27 -4.44
C ILE A 92 7.84 -10.83 -2.98
N LYS A 93 8.10 -11.71 -2.00
CA LYS A 93 8.08 -11.34 -0.59
C LYS A 93 9.16 -10.32 -0.25
N LEU A 94 10.38 -10.53 -0.73
CA LEU A 94 11.50 -9.59 -0.51
C LEU A 94 11.17 -8.23 -1.12
N VAL A 95 10.65 -8.25 -2.34
CA VAL A 95 10.26 -7.06 -3.09
C VAL A 95 9.08 -6.35 -2.47
N ALA A 96 8.12 -7.09 -1.91
CA ALA A 96 7.01 -6.49 -1.18
C ALA A 96 7.51 -5.76 0.07
N LYS A 97 8.58 -6.24 0.71
CA LYS A 97 9.23 -5.54 1.82
C LYS A 97 9.91 -4.25 1.35
N GLU A 98 10.81 -4.33 0.37
CA GLU A 98 11.50 -3.14 -0.19
C GLU A 98 10.50 -2.12 -0.76
N GLY A 99 9.46 -2.62 -1.41
CA GLY A 99 8.40 -1.79 -1.94
C GLY A 99 7.56 -1.11 -0.86
N MET A 100 7.32 -1.79 0.26
CA MET A 100 6.65 -1.19 1.39
C MET A 100 7.51 -0.09 2.04
N GLU A 101 8.82 -0.29 2.14
CA GLU A 101 9.74 0.76 2.60
C GLU A 101 9.67 2.01 1.71
N ALA A 102 9.59 1.83 0.38
CA ALA A 102 9.40 2.92 -0.56
C ALA A 102 8.05 3.64 -0.39
N ILE A 103 6.95 2.91 -0.16
CA ILE A 103 5.63 3.49 0.18
C ILE A 103 5.72 4.32 1.44
N ILE A 104 6.28 3.76 2.51
CA ILE A 104 6.35 4.39 3.81
C ILE A 104 7.16 5.69 3.72
N LYS A 105 8.35 5.64 3.11
CA LYS A 105 9.17 6.82 2.88
C LYS A 105 8.38 7.91 2.16
N TRP A 106 7.69 7.55 1.08
CA TRP A 106 6.88 8.49 0.30
C TRP A 106 5.72 9.09 1.10
N LEU A 107 4.99 8.28 1.89
CA LEU A 107 3.93 8.78 2.77
C LEU A 107 4.48 9.72 3.85
N THR A 108 5.63 9.40 4.45
CA THR A 108 6.29 10.27 5.43
C THR A 108 6.75 11.59 4.81
N GLU A 109 7.23 11.58 3.57
CA GLU A 109 7.55 12.80 2.81
C GLU A 109 6.29 13.66 2.59
N LEU A 110 5.16 13.04 2.22
CA LEU A 110 3.89 13.74 2.03
C LEU A 110 3.33 14.32 3.34
N GLU A 111 3.41 13.59 4.46
CA GLU A 111 2.98 14.09 5.78
C GLU A 111 3.74 15.36 6.21
N LYS A 112 4.98 15.52 5.75
CA LYS A 112 5.85 16.67 6.04
C LYS A 112 5.81 17.75 4.95
N ALA A 113 5.15 17.48 3.82
CA ALA A 113 5.15 18.38 2.68
C ALA A 113 4.33 19.65 2.92
N GLY A 114 4.69 20.73 2.23
CA GLY A 114 3.95 21.99 2.27
C GLY A 114 2.53 21.86 1.72
N ASN A 115 1.67 22.84 2.04
CA ASN A 115 0.23 22.82 1.72
C ASN A 115 -0.07 22.64 0.23
N VAL A 116 0.78 23.16 -0.67
CA VAL A 116 0.60 23.03 -2.13
C VAL A 116 0.65 21.57 -2.57
N ILE A 117 1.56 20.78 -1.98
CA ILE A 117 1.69 19.36 -2.29
C ILE A 117 0.52 18.61 -1.67
N ARG A 118 0.24 18.83 -0.37
CA ARG A 118 -0.86 18.13 0.34
C ARG A 118 -2.27 18.47 -0.17
N ALA A 119 -2.43 19.53 -0.95
CA ALA A 119 -3.72 19.88 -1.54
C ALA A 119 -4.19 18.89 -2.62
N LYS A 120 -3.27 18.17 -3.28
CA LYS A 120 -3.59 17.27 -4.41
C LYS A 120 -3.66 15.81 -3.96
N ASP A 121 -4.38 15.01 -4.74
CA ASP A 121 -4.25 13.57 -4.62
C ASP A 121 -2.89 13.14 -5.15
N HIS A 122 -2.34 12.09 -4.55
CA HIS A 122 -1.14 11.44 -5.05
C HIS A 122 -1.28 9.94 -4.94
N SER A 123 -0.60 9.21 -5.82
CA SER A 123 -0.50 7.76 -5.74
C SER A 123 0.93 7.31 -5.98
N ILE A 124 1.33 6.26 -5.29
CA ILE A 124 2.53 5.49 -5.61
C ILE A 124 2.11 4.05 -5.93
N LEU A 125 2.55 3.55 -7.07
CA LEU A 125 2.24 2.22 -7.57
C LEU A 125 3.55 1.45 -7.73
N LEU A 126 3.58 0.23 -7.24
CA LEU A 126 4.75 -0.62 -7.30
C LEU A 126 4.44 -1.88 -8.08
N TYR A 127 5.20 -2.11 -9.14
CA TYR A 127 5.02 -3.24 -10.03
C TYR A 127 6.22 -4.16 -9.97
N TRP A 128 5.98 -5.45 -10.15
CA TRP A 128 7.03 -6.40 -10.48
C TRP A 128 7.05 -6.57 -12.00
N LYS A 129 8.10 -6.06 -12.67
CA LYS A 129 8.27 -6.13 -14.12
C LYS A 129 9.71 -6.46 -14.45
N ASN A 130 9.94 -7.41 -15.36
CA ASN A 130 11.29 -7.83 -15.79
C ASN A 130 12.22 -8.14 -14.61
N GLU A 131 11.72 -8.91 -13.63
CA GLU A 131 12.47 -9.33 -12.43
C GLU A 131 13.00 -8.15 -11.57
N ARG A 132 12.35 -6.99 -11.65
CA ARG A 132 12.68 -5.82 -10.84
C ARG A 132 11.43 -5.09 -10.37
N LEU A 133 11.58 -4.45 -9.21
CA LEU A 133 10.58 -3.55 -8.66
C LEU A 133 10.61 -2.23 -9.46
N THR A 134 9.47 -1.85 -10.01
CA THR A 134 9.30 -0.57 -10.70
C THR A 134 8.35 0.30 -9.89
N VAL A 135 8.76 1.53 -9.61
CA VAL A 135 7.97 2.50 -8.85
C VAL A 135 7.44 3.57 -9.79
N GLU A 136 6.14 3.81 -9.76
CA GLU A 136 5.45 4.86 -10.51
C GLU A 136 4.75 5.79 -9.50
N LYS A 137 4.95 7.11 -9.64
CA LYS A 137 4.28 8.13 -8.83
C LYS A 137 3.34 8.94 -9.73
N LYS A 138 2.11 9.17 -9.29
CA LYS A 138 1.06 9.93 -9.98
C LYS A 138 0.57 11.06 -9.12
#